data_AF-A0A3R9VWY8-F1
#
_entry.id   AF-A0A3R9VWY8-F1
#
_cell.length_a   1.000
_cell.length_b   1.000
_cell.length_c   1.000
_cell.angle_alpha   90.00
_cell.angle_beta   90.00
_cell.angle_gamma   90.00
#
_symmetry.space_group_name_H-M   'P 1'
#
loop_
_entity.id
_entity.type
_entity.pdbx_description
1 polymer ?
#
loop_
_entity_poly.entity_id
_entity_poly.type
_entity_poly.pdbx_seq_one_letter_code
_entity_poly.pdbx_strand_id
1 'polypeptide(L)'
;MTGADPTLYGGTRNVAACDIEQQIRFLTADPAKNRAFAEALGIRPAAVPGYLRSLTPVTLRHDTRVTNHGYVDGRPNAYQAVLQSGTAVLVDGHGVPRVRCACGNPLGEPTPLRPDSARQGRPWATYRPQDTVVIRPTVTVIHKIVIYDPHDRRWYAREPGHRKQPDRPVEPPVLPPTPRPTTPHPPSSQPPT
;
A
#
# COMPACT_ATOMS: atom_id res chain seq x y z
N MET A 1 -5.55 2.14 9.01
CA MET A 1 -4.21 2.63 9.40
C MET A 1 -3.97 3.98 8.76
N THR A 2 -3.10 4.81 9.31
CA THR A 2 -2.70 6.08 8.69
C THR A 2 -1.46 5.83 7.82
N GLY A 3 -1.27 6.63 6.76
CA GLY A 3 -0.11 6.49 5.86
C GLY A 3 1.24 6.76 6.54
N ALA A 4 1.24 7.42 7.70
CA ALA A 4 2.42 7.67 8.52
C ALA A 4 2.72 6.57 9.54
N ASP A 5 1.90 5.51 9.61
CA ASP A 5 2.14 4.40 10.52
C ASP A 5 3.50 3.73 10.19
N PRO A 6 4.47 3.75 11.11
CA PRO A 6 5.83 3.29 10.85
C PRO A 6 5.90 1.77 10.65
N THR A 7 4.82 1.03 10.92
CA THR A 7 4.74 -0.43 10.74
C THR A 7 4.12 -0.82 9.41
N LEU A 8 3.64 0.13 8.61
CA LEU A 8 2.86 -0.16 7.43
C LEU A 8 3.67 -0.76 6.27
N TYR A 9 4.93 -0.32 6.16
CA TYR A 9 5.75 -0.55 4.98
C TYR A 9 6.99 -1.40 5.28
N GLY A 10 7.35 -2.19 4.29
CA GLY A 10 8.58 -2.96 4.23
C GLY A 10 9.40 -2.60 3.00
N GLY A 11 10.54 -3.27 2.87
CA GLY A 11 11.40 -3.17 1.70
C GLY A 11 12.80 -3.61 2.02
N THR A 12 13.54 -4.01 0.99
CA THR A 12 14.97 -4.31 1.13
C THR A 12 15.76 -3.01 1.18
N ARG A 13 16.68 -2.91 2.15
CA ARG A 13 17.54 -1.75 2.34
C ARG A 13 18.28 -1.39 1.05
N ASN A 14 18.24 -0.11 0.67
CA ASN A 14 18.88 0.46 -0.52
C ASN A 14 18.38 -0.12 -1.86
N VAL A 15 17.32 -0.92 -1.87
CA VAL A 15 16.74 -1.52 -3.07
C VAL A 15 15.33 -0.96 -3.27
N ALA A 16 15.12 -0.37 -4.45
CA ALA A 16 13.80 0.07 -4.88
C ALA A 16 12.98 -1.15 -5.31
N ALA A 17 11.77 -1.28 -4.76
CA ALA A 17 10.84 -2.36 -5.11
C ALA A 17 10.21 -2.18 -6.52
N CYS A 18 10.46 -1.04 -7.18
CA CYS A 18 9.79 -0.61 -8.40
C CYS A 18 10.77 0.16 -9.32
N ASP A 19 10.72 -0.07 -10.63
CA ASP A 19 11.45 0.74 -11.62
C ASP A 19 10.55 1.87 -12.15
N ILE A 20 10.69 3.04 -11.52
CA ILE A 20 9.89 4.23 -11.84
C ILE A 20 10.19 4.76 -13.25
N GLU A 21 11.45 4.73 -13.68
CA GLU A 21 11.83 5.23 -15.01
C GLU A 21 11.36 4.29 -16.12
N GLN A 22 11.33 2.98 -15.87
CA GLN A 22 10.70 2.03 -16.80
C GLN A 22 9.20 2.30 -16.96
N GLN A 23 8.48 2.53 -15.85
CA GLN A 23 7.07 2.90 -15.90
C GLN A 23 6.84 4.19 -16.69
N ILE A 24 7.67 5.21 -16.48
CA ILE A 24 7.62 6.47 -17.23
C ILE A 24 7.84 6.24 -18.73
N ARG A 25 8.84 5.46 -19.10
CA ARG A 25 9.10 5.11 -20.51
C ARG A 25 7.92 4.40 -21.15
N PHE A 26 7.33 3.43 -20.46
CA PHE A 26 6.17 2.69 -20.95
C PHE A 26 4.95 3.60 -21.18
N LEU A 27 4.62 4.46 -20.22
CA LEU A 27 3.50 5.38 -20.37
C LEU A 27 3.78 6.45 -21.43
N THR A 28 5.01 6.97 -21.50
CA THR A 28 5.37 7.98 -22.51
C THR A 28 5.28 7.43 -23.93
N ALA A 29 5.59 6.14 -24.13
CA ALA A 29 5.51 5.47 -25.43
C ALA A 29 4.07 5.24 -25.91
N ASP A 30 3.07 5.28 -25.02
CA ASP A 30 1.67 5.03 -25.34
C ASP A 30 0.78 6.16 -24.78
N PRO A 31 0.49 7.20 -25.58
CA PRO A 31 -0.30 8.34 -25.14
C PRO A 31 -1.71 7.98 -24.66
N ALA A 32 -2.31 6.90 -25.16
CA ALA A 32 -3.63 6.46 -24.74
C ALA A 32 -3.58 5.86 -23.33
N LYS A 33 -2.59 4.98 -23.06
CA LYS A 33 -2.34 4.49 -21.69
C LYS A 33 -1.95 5.59 -20.73
N ASN A 34 -1.12 6.55 -21.15
CA ASN A 34 -0.76 7.69 -20.30
C ASN A 34 -1.99 8.51 -19.90
N ARG A 35 -2.91 8.76 -20.84
CA ARG A 35 -4.16 9.46 -20.54
C ARG A 35 -5.02 8.69 -19.55
N ALA A 36 -5.24 7.39 -19.78
CA ALA A 36 -6.04 6.57 -18.86
C ALA A 36 -5.39 6.46 -17.47
N PHE A 37 -4.06 6.34 -17.40
CA PHE A 37 -3.33 6.34 -16.14
C PHE A 37 -3.51 7.66 -15.38
N ALA A 38 -3.39 8.79 -16.10
CA ALA A 38 -3.56 10.11 -15.54
C ALA A 38 -5.00 10.37 -15.07
N GLU A 39 -5.99 9.93 -15.85
CA GLU A 39 -7.42 10.00 -15.53
C GLU A 39 -7.73 9.24 -14.24
N ALA A 40 -7.25 8.00 -14.09
CA ALA A 40 -7.43 7.20 -12.87
C ALA A 40 -6.89 7.86 -11.60
N LEU A 41 -5.84 8.69 -11.74
CA LEU A 41 -5.22 9.40 -10.62
C LEU A 41 -5.72 10.84 -10.45
N GLY A 42 -6.57 11.33 -11.36
CA GLY A 42 -7.05 12.71 -11.36
C GLY A 42 -5.96 13.75 -11.64
N ILE A 43 -4.94 13.40 -12.42
CA ILE A 43 -3.82 14.30 -12.77
C ILE A 43 -3.77 14.58 -14.27
N ARG A 44 -3.05 15.64 -14.66
CA ARG A 44 -2.81 15.94 -16.07
C ARG A 44 -1.85 14.92 -16.70
N PRO A 45 -2.04 14.46 -17.95
CA PRO A 45 -1.14 13.51 -18.60
C PRO A 45 0.33 13.97 -18.63
N ALA A 46 0.57 15.26 -18.82
CA ALA A 46 1.91 15.85 -18.79
C ALA A 46 2.58 15.83 -17.40
N ALA A 47 1.80 15.68 -16.32
CA ALA A 47 2.31 15.62 -14.96
C ALA A 47 2.77 14.21 -14.55
N VAL A 48 2.41 13.17 -15.31
CA VAL A 48 2.66 11.76 -14.95
C VAL A 48 4.14 11.47 -14.64
N PRO A 49 5.13 11.91 -15.44
CA PRO A 49 6.54 11.63 -15.13
C PRO A 49 7.00 12.26 -13.82
N GLY A 50 6.63 13.52 -13.57
CA GLY A 50 6.96 14.21 -12.33
C GLY A 50 6.27 13.59 -11.11
N TYR A 51 4.99 13.22 -11.28
CA TYR A 51 4.23 12.53 -10.25
C TYR A 51 4.86 11.20 -9.87
N LEU A 52 5.15 10.32 -10.83
CA LEU A 52 5.78 9.03 -10.58
C LEU A 52 7.13 9.16 -9.86
N ARG A 53 7.95 10.16 -10.25
CA ARG A 53 9.23 10.45 -9.60
C ARG A 53 9.12 10.95 -8.16
N SER A 54 7.97 11.51 -7.79
CA SER A 54 7.67 11.94 -6.42
C SER A 54 7.24 10.78 -5.51
N LEU A 55 6.84 9.65 -6.09
CA LEU A 55 6.40 8.50 -5.31
C LEU A 55 7.58 7.67 -4.80
N THR A 56 7.36 7.01 -3.67
CA THR A 56 8.38 6.22 -2.97
C THR A 56 8.11 4.73 -3.14
N PRO A 57 9.09 3.92 -3.60
CA PRO A 57 8.91 2.48 -3.75
C PRO A 57 9.06 1.75 -2.41
N VAL A 58 8.04 0.98 -2.04
CA VAL A 58 7.97 0.18 -0.79
C VAL A 58 7.21 -1.13 -1.03
N THR A 59 7.20 -2.02 -0.04
CA THR A 59 6.31 -3.19 -0.01
C THR A 59 5.28 -3.06 1.10
N LEU A 60 4.08 -3.61 0.89
CA LEU A 60 3.03 -3.66 1.90
C LEU A 60 3.35 -4.70 2.97
N ARG A 61 3.16 -4.39 4.26
CA ARG A 61 3.26 -5.39 5.34
C ARG A 61 1.93 -6.03 5.73
N HIS A 62 0.82 -5.51 5.21
CA HIS A 62 -0.53 -5.96 5.49
C HIS A 62 -1.32 -6.17 4.20
N ASP A 63 -2.26 -7.12 4.24
CA ASP A 63 -3.24 -7.27 3.16
C ASP A 63 -4.08 -5.98 3.07
N THR A 64 -4.00 -5.28 1.95
CA THR A 64 -4.46 -3.89 1.84
C THR A 64 -5.57 -3.75 0.80
N ARG A 65 -6.68 -3.13 1.19
CA ARG A 65 -7.78 -2.81 0.27
C ARG A 65 -7.44 -1.57 -0.56
N VAL A 66 -7.70 -1.63 -1.86
CA VAL A 66 -7.49 -0.53 -2.81
C VAL A 66 -8.58 -0.52 -3.88
N THR A 67 -8.75 0.62 -4.55
CA THR A 67 -9.32 0.65 -5.90
C THR A 67 -8.18 0.49 -6.90
N ASN A 68 -8.17 -0.58 -7.68
CA ASN A 68 -7.17 -0.81 -8.72
C ASN A 68 -7.78 -0.45 -10.08
N HIS A 69 -6.98 0.14 -10.96
CA HIS A 69 -7.42 0.53 -12.29
C HIS A 69 -6.69 -0.29 -13.33
N GLY A 70 -7.44 -1.17 -14.01
CA GLY A 70 -6.98 -1.80 -15.24
C GLY A 70 -7.08 -0.83 -16.41
N TYR A 71 -6.63 -1.27 -17.58
CA TYR A 71 -6.81 -0.55 -18.84
C TYR A 71 -7.64 -1.40 -19.79
N VAL A 72 -8.82 -0.92 -20.16
CA VAL A 72 -9.76 -1.61 -21.06
C VAL A 72 -10.28 -0.58 -22.05
N ASP A 73 -10.21 -0.88 -23.35
CA ASP A 73 -10.74 -0.04 -24.45
C ASP A 73 -10.36 1.45 -24.37
N GLY A 74 -9.10 1.73 -24.03
CA GLY A 74 -8.60 3.10 -23.97
C GLY A 74 -8.89 3.85 -22.67
N ARG A 75 -9.54 3.21 -21.69
CA ARG A 75 -10.03 3.86 -20.46
C ARG A 75 -9.56 3.15 -19.20
N PRO A 76 -9.46 3.88 -18.07
CA PRO A 76 -9.23 3.26 -16.79
C PRO A 76 -10.48 2.48 -16.36
N ASN A 77 -10.29 1.21 -15.99
CA ASN A 77 -11.37 0.37 -15.47
C ASN A 77 -11.14 0.12 -13.97
N ALA A 78 -11.93 0.80 -13.12
CA ALA A 78 -11.82 0.74 -11.67
C ALA A 78 -12.48 -0.53 -11.10
N TYR A 79 -11.80 -1.22 -10.20
CA TYR A 79 -12.35 -2.35 -9.45
C TYR A 79 -11.77 -2.41 -8.03
N GLN A 80 -12.55 -2.93 -7.09
CA GLN A 80 -12.09 -3.13 -5.71
C GLN A 80 -11.18 -4.35 -5.64
N ALA A 81 -10.02 -4.20 -5.00
CA ALA A 81 -9.04 -5.26 -4.88
C ALA A 81 -8.44 -5.32 -3.47
N VAL A 82 -7.88 -6.47 -3.12
CA VAL A 82 -6.97 -6.64 -1.98
C VAL A 82 -5.59 -6.97 -2.51
N LEU A 83 -4.60 -6.16 -2.14
CA LEU A 83 -3.19 -6.44 -2.39
C LEU A 83 -2.63 -7.24 -1.22
N GLN A 84 -2.04 -8.40 -1.51
CA GLN A 84 -1.41 -9.25 -0.49
C GLN A 84 -0.21 -8.53 0.15
N SER A 85 0.03 -8.78 1.44
CA SER A 85 1.30 -8.45 2.09
C SER A 85 2.51 -8.93 1.26
N GLY A 86 3.52 -8.09 1.11
CA GLY A 86 4.67 -8.30 0.23
C GLY A 86 4.52 -7.67 -1.15
N THR A 87 3.32 -7.18 -1.52
CA THR A 87 3.12 -6.50 -2.81
C THR A 87 3.91 -5.19 -2.84
N ALA A 88 4.72 -5.01 -3.90
CA ALA A 88 5.45 -3.77 -4.17
C ALA A 88 4.51 -2.68 -4.72
N VAL A 89 4.60 -1.49 -4.14
CA VAL A 89 3.79 -0.31 -4.49
C VAL A 89 4.62 0.97 -4.49
N LEU A 90 4.15 1.98 -5.22
CA LEU A 90 4.60 3.36 -5.12
C LEU A 90 3.64 4.13 -4.22
N VAL A 91 4.16 4.77 -3.18
CA VAL A 91 3.37 5.57 -2.22
C VAL A 91 3.64 7.06 -2.34
N ASP A 92 2.63 7.88 -2.13
CA ASP A 92 2.76 9.35 -2.15
C ASP A 92 3.32 9.93 -0.84
N GLY A 93 3.49 11.25 -0.81
CA GLY A 93 3.95 12.00 0.36
C GLY A 93 2.99 11.98 1.55
N HIS A 94 1.80 11.39 1.43
CA HIS A 94 0.86 11.17 2.53
C HIS A 94 0.79 9.68 2.92
N GLY A 95 1.66 8.87 2.34
CA GLY A 95 1.81 7.46 2.65
C GLY A 95 0.67 6.61 2.14
N VAL A 96 0.02 6.98 1.04
CA VAL A 96 -1.04 6.18 0.41
C VAL A 96 -0.48 5.47 -0.83
N PRO A 97 -0.77 4.17 -1.07
CA PRO A 97 -0.42 3.49 -2.32
C PRO A 97 -1.12 4.12 -3.52
N ARG A 98 -0.34 4.48 -4.54
CA ARG A 98 -0.82 5.14 -5.78
C ARG A 98 -0.54 4.34 -7.05
N VAL A 99 0.42 3.41 -7.02
CA VAL A 99 0.71 2.53 -8.15
C VAL A 99 1.10 1.15 -7.65
N ARG A 100 0.60 0.09 -8.28
CA ARG A 100 1.08 -1.28 -8.07
C ARG A 100 2.24 -1.57 -9.00
N CYS A 101 3.40 -1.94 -8.46
CA CYS A 101 4.63 -2.01 -9.25
C CYS A 101 4.67 -3.20 -10.22
N ALA A 102 4.02 -4.32 -9.89
CA ALA A 102 4.03 -5.51 -10.73
C ALA A 102 3.39 -5.31 -12.11
N CYS A 103 2.47 -4.34 -12.26
CA CYS A 103 1.74 -4.12 -13.51
C CYS A 103 1.62 -2.63 -13.90
N GLY A 104 2.12 -1.71 -13.07
CA GLY A 104 2.04 -0.28 -13.34
C GLY A 104 0.65 0.33 -13.16
N ASN A 105 -0.31 -0.41 -12.60
CA ASN A 105 -1.69 0.06 -12.48
C ASN A 105 -1.79 1.18 -11.44
N PRO A 106 -2.53 2.26 -11.74
CA PRO A 106 -2.84 3.28 -10.75
C PRO A 106 -3.80 2.73 -9.68
N LEU A 107 -3.55 3.15 -8.45
CA LEU A 107 -4.31 2.77 -7.26
C LEU A 107 -5.01 4.01 -6.69
N GLY A 108 -6.27 3.84 -6.31
CA GLY A 108 -7.07 4.80 -5.59
C GLY A 108 -7.53 4.25 -4.25
N GLU A 109 -8.19 5.11 -3.46
CA GLU A 109 -8.76 4.71 -2.18
C GLU A 109 -9.86 3.66 -2.37
N PRO A 110 -9.96 2.65 -1.48
CA PRO A 110 -11.02 1.66 -1.56
C PRO A 110 -12.37 2.28 -1.23
N THR A 111 -13.42 1.81 -1.90
CA THR A 111 -14.80 2.22 -1.61
C THR A 111 -15.50 1.22 -0.69
N PRO A 112 -16.57 1.63 0.02
CA PRO A 112 -17.41 0.70 0.75
C PRO A 112 -17.97 -0.39 -0.16
N LEU A 113 -17.87 -1.65 0.28
CA LEU A 113 -18.47 -2.78 -0.42
C LEU A 113 -19.90 -3.00 0.09
N ARG A 114 -20.78 -3.45 -0.79
CA ARG A 114 -22.09 -3.97 -0.36
C ARG A 114 -21.90 -5.33 0.33
N PRO A 115 -22.71 -5.68 1.35
CA PRO A 115 -22.56 -6.93 2.10
C PRO A 115 -22.52 -8.20 1.23
N ASP A 116 -23.20 -8.18 0.09
CA ASP A 116 -23.39 -9.26 -0.88
C ASP A 116 -22.38 -9.23 -2.05
N SER A 117 -21.37 -8.36 -2.01
CA SER A 117 -20.39 -8.24 -3.09
C SER A 117 -19.65 -9.56 -3.31
N ALA A 118 -19.82 -10.16 -4.49
CA ALA A 118 -19.11 -11.37 -4.87
C ALA A 118 -17.60 -11.12 -4.91
N ARG A 119 -16.83 -11.96 -4.21
CA ARG A 119 -15.37 -11.95 -4.24
C ARG A 119 -14.88 -12.83 -5.38
N GLN A 120 -14.00 -12.30 -6.20
CA GLN A 120 -13.39 -13.00 -7.32
C GLN A 120 -11.89 -13.22 -7.08
N GLY A 121 -11.32 -14.17 -7.80
CA GLY A 121 -9.91 -14.55 -7.69
C GLY A 121 -9.65 -15.60 -6.63
N ARG A 122 -8.40 -16.05 -6.56
CA ARG A 122 -7.96 -17.11 -5.64
C ARG A 122 -7.42 -16.50 -4.34
N PRO A 123 -7.98 -16.83 -3.17
CA PRO A 123 -7.39 -16.39 -1.90
C PRO A 123 -6.07 -17.12 -1.65
N TRP A 124 -5.15 -16.46 -0.95
CA TRP A 124 -3.95 -17.10 -0.38
C TRP A 124 -4.26 -17.72 0.99
N ALA A 125 -3.40 -18.64 1.46
CA ALA A 125 -3.66 -19.43 2.66
C ALA A 125 -3.91 -18.59 3.92
N THR A 126 -3.20 -17.46 4.05
CA THR A 126 -3.31 -16.54 5.19
C THR A 126 -4.32 -15.43 4.98
N TYR A 127 -5.03 -15.38 3.84
CA TYR A 127 -6.01 -14.32 3.58
C TYR A 127 -7.16 -14.40 4.57
N ARG A 128 -7.44 -13.29 5.23
CA ARG A 128 -8.57 -13.12 6.14
C ARG A 128 -9.22 -11.77 5.86
N PRO A 129 -10.45 -11.72 5.34
CA PRO A 129 -11.10 -10.46 4.97
C PRO A 129 -11.13 -9.44 6.11
N GLN A 130 -11.34 -9.90 7.35
CA GLN A 130 -11.37 -9.08 8.55
C GLN A 130 -10.01 -8.47 8.95
N ASP A 131 -8.91 -9.05 8.46
CA ASP A 131 -7.55 -8.59 8.75
C ASP A 131 -7.03 -7.62 7.67
N THR A 132 -7.86 -7.34 6.64
CA THR A 132 -7.48 -6.39 5.60
C THR A 132 -7.52 -4.95 6.12
N VAL A 133 -6.55 -4.15 5.68
CA VAL A 133 -6.42 -2.75 6.12
C VAL A 133 -6.79 -1.79 5.01
N VAL A 134 -7.30 -0.62 5.42
CA VAL A 134 -7.38 0.58 4.57
C VAL A 134 -6.33 1.57 5.07
N ILE A 135 -5.51 2.06 4.16
CA ILE A 135 -4.51 3.08 4.42
C ILE A 135 -5.13 4.43 4.09
N ARG A 136 -5.32 5.26 5.11
CA ARG A 136 -5.83 6.63 4.94
C ARG A 136 -4.65 7.61 4.88
N PRO A 137 -4.72 8.67 4.05
CA PRO A 137 -3.67 9.67 4.01
C PRO A 137 -3.46 10.29 5.40
N THR A 138 -2.21 10.54 5.75
CA THR A 138 -1.90 11.41 6.91
C THR A 138 -2.09 12.88 6.53
N VAL A 139 -2.42 13.72 7.50
CA VAL A 139 -2.58 15.17 7.29
C VAL A 139 -1.24 15.89 7.08
N THR A 140 -0.14 15.31 7.58
CA THR A 140 1.21 15.88 7.45
C THR A 140 1.98 15.22 6.32
N VAL A 141 2.73 16.00 5.55
CA VAL A 141 3.65 15.42 4.55
C VAL A 141 4.71 14.57 5.25
N ILE A 142 4.90 13.35 4.75
CA ILE A 142 5.89 12.40 5.23
C ILE A 142 7.23 12.74 4.60
N HIS A 143 8.18 13.16 5.43
CA HIS A 143 9.55 13.43 4.97
C HIS A 143 10.46 12.21 5.01
N LYS A 144 10.04 11.12 5.69
CA LYS A 144 10.75 9.84 5.77
C LYS A 144 9.73 8.72 5.95
N ILE A 145 9.82 7.67 5.14
CA ILE A 145 9.00 6.48 5.30
C ILE A 145 9.82 5.44 6.05
N VAL A 146 9.27 4.92 7.14
CA VAL A 146 9.90 3.82 7.88
C VAL A 146 9.56 2.50 7.18
N ILE A 147 10.59 1.72 6.86
CA ILE A 147 10.47 0.40 6.24
C ILE A 147 11.11 -0.67 7.13
N TYR A 148 10.47 -1.84 7.19
CA TYR A 148 11.05 -3.06 7.74
C TYR A 148 11.70 -3.90 6.65
N ASP A 149 12.98 -4.25 6.82
CA ASP A 149 13.68 -5.19 5.95
C ASP A 149 13.58 -6.62 6.51
N PRO A 150 12.89 -7.56 5.83
CA PRO A 150 12.74 -8.93 6.32
C PRO A 150 14.04 -9.74 6.25
N HIS A 151 15.04 -9.35 5.47
CA HIS A 151 16.30 -10.10 5.31
C HIS A 151 17.22 -9.94 6.52
N ASP A 152 17.44 -8.71 6.98
CA ASP A 152 18.30 -8.43 8.13
C ASP A 152 17.51 -8.14 9.43
N ARG A 153 16.17 -8.11 9.33
CA ARG A 153 15.22 -7.91 10.43
C ARG A 153 15.41 -6.56 11.13
N ARG A 154 15.78 -5.52 10.38
CA ARG A 154 15.98 -4.15 10.87
C ARG A 154 15.02 -3.16 10.25
N TRP A 155 15.01 -1.97 10.86
CA TRP A 155 14.19 -0.85 10.43
C TRP A 155 15.05 0.24 9.81
N TYR A 156 14.52 0.86 8.77
CA TYR A 156 15.19 1.90 8.03
C TYR A 156 14.25 3.06 7.71
N ALA A 157 14.78 4.27 7.77
CA ALA A 157 14.15 5.45 7.16
C ALA A 157 14.57 5.57 5.70
N ARG A 158 13.58 5.54 4.81
CA ARG A 158 13.71 5.79 3.38
C ARG A 158 13.23 7.19 3.06
N GLU A 159 14.04 7.93 2.30
CA GLU A 159 13.63 9.25 1.82
C GLU A 159 12.58 9.13 0.72
N PRO A 160 11.61 10.07 0.66
CA PRO A 160 10.59 10.06 -0.37
C PRO A 160 11.14 10.21 -1.79
N GLY A 161 10.42 9.61 -2.75
CA GLY A 161 10.68 9.72 -4.17
C GLY A 161 11.56 8.61 -4.74
N HIS A 162 11.92 8.77 -6.02
CA HIS A 162 12.68 7.77 -6.80
C HIS A 162 14.21 7.87 -6.66
N ARG A 163 14.73 8.93 -6.02
CA ARG A 163 16.19 9.18 -5.96
C ARG A 163 16.86 8.11 -5.11
N LYS A 164 18.00 7.60 -5.59
CA LYS A 164 18.81 6.61 -4.88
C LYS A 164 19.58 7.28 -3.76
N GLN A 165 18.91 7.48 -2.63
CA GLN A 165 19.54 7.90 -1.38
C GLN A 165 19.65 6.69 -0.45
N PRO A 166 20.75 6.59 0.32
CA PRO A 166 20.94 5.45 1.21
C PRO A 166 19.94 5.48 2.36
N ASP A 167 19.25 4.36 2.56
CA ASP A 167 18.36 4.14 3.69
C ASP A 167 19.16 4.21 5.01
N ARG A 168 18.59 4.91 6.00
CA ARG A 168 19.25 5.15 7.29
C ARG A 168 18.67 4.22 8.36
N PRO A 169 19.49 3.50 9.16
CA PRO A 169 18.98 2.71 10.26
C PRO A 169 18.16 3.56 11.24
N VAL A 170 17.07 3.00 11.75
CA VAL A 170 16.26 3.60 12.82
C VAL A 170 15.93 2.55 13.88
N GLU A 171 15.57 3.02 15.07
CA GLU A 171 15.07 2.14 16.12
C GLU A 171 13.74 1.48 15.70
N PRO A 172 13.45 0.27 16.19
CA PRO A 172 12.15 -0.35 15.99
C PRO A 172 11.02 0.58 16.46
N PRO A 173 9.93 0.72 15.68
CA PRO A 173 8.78 1.49 16.10
C PRO A 173 8.20 0.94 17.40
N VAL A 174 7.89 1.83 18.35
CA VAL A 174 7.18 1.44 19.57
C VAL A 174 5.75 1.09 19.20
N LEU A 175 5.42 -0.20 19.25
CA LEU A 175 4.04 -0.65 19.07
C LEU A 175 3.24 -0.25 20.31
N PRO A 176 2.01 0.30 20.16
CA PRO A 176 1.10 0.39 21.30
C PRO A 176 0.88 -1.02 21.88
N PRO A 177 0.79 -1.18 23.21
CA PRO A 177 0.57 -2.48 23.82
C PRO A 177 -0.73 -3.08 23.28
N THR A 178 -0.65 -4.31 22.76
CA THR A 178 -1.84 -5.06 22.36
C THR A 178 -2.74 -5.25 23.59
N PRO A 179 -4.04 -4.93 23.52
CA PRO A 179 -4.95 -5.25 24.61
C PRO A 179 -4.94 -6.78 24.79
N ARG A 180 -4.62 -7.23 26.01
CA ARG A 180 -4.71 -8.65 26.36
C ARG A 180 -6.16 -9.11 26.16
N PRO A 181 -6.41 -10.27 25.52
CA PRO A 181 -7.75 -10.83 25.49
C PRO A 181 -8.20 -11.05 26.93
N THR A 182 -9.27 -10.38 27.33
CA THR A 182 -9.93 -10.61 28.62
C THR A 182 -10.56 -12.00 28.51
N THR A 183 -9.95 -12.99 29.17
CA THR A 183 -10.58 -14.30 29.33
C THR A 183 -11.91 -14.11 30.05
N PRO A 184 -13.05 -14.55 29.48
CA PRO A 184 -14.31 -14.57 30.20
C PRO A 184 -14.13 -15.48 31.43
N HIS A 185 -14.38 -14.94 32.61
CA HIS A 185 -14.44 -15.74 33.83
C HIS A 185 -15.64 -16.70 33.69
N PRO A 186 -15.48 -18.02 33.88
CA PRO A 186 -16.61 -18.93 33.84
C PRO A 186 -17.59 -18.58 34.98
N PRO A 187 -18.91 -18.64 34.75
CA PRO A 187 -19.89 -18.39 35.79
C PRO A 187 -19.73 -19.42 36.92
N SER A 188 -19.58 -18.92 38.14
CA SER A 188 -19.51 -19.75 39.34
C SER A 188 -20.85 -20.47 39.51
N SER A 189 -20.84 -21.79 39.38
CA SER A 189 -22.02 -22.63 39.56
C SER A 189 -22.24 -22.82 41.06
N GLN A 190 -23.22 -22.14 41.63
CA GLN A 190 -23.69 -22.47 42.98
C GLN A 190 -24.46 -23.80 42.94
N PRO A 191 -24.23 -24.73 43.89
CA PRO A 191 -25.00 -25.96 43.98
C PRO A 191 -26.39 -25.69 44.57
N PRO A 192 -27.45 -26.36 44.08
CA PRO A 192 -28.79 -26.24 44.64
C PRO A 192 -28.88 -26.93 46.02
N THR A 193 -29.73 -26.35 46.87
CA THR A 193 -30.06 -26.81 48.23
C THR A 193 -31.08 -27.94 48.21
#